data_AF-A0A412PI29-F1
#
_entry.id   AF-A0A412PI29-F1
#
_cell.length_a   1.000
_cell.length_b   1.000
_cell.length_c   1.000
_cell.angle_alpha   90.00
_cell.angle_beta   90.00
_cell.angle_gamma   90.00
#
_symmetry.space_group_name_H-M   'P 1'
#
loop_
_entity.id
_entity.type
_entity.pdbx_description
1 polymer ?
#
loop_
_entity_poly.entity_id
_entity_poly.type
_entity_poly.pdbx_seq_one_letter_code
_entity_poly.pdbx_strand_id
1 'polypeptide(L)'
;MDDYLEKIRKRGLNSFQLHEVEEGLKNGLDTEQIDIFAKSEYDHMQMQEIRLALEHGFTLKQISVFLDPSINYEAMNHARIKLQNENVIEEKARAKLHAMQLKNLFVVILILFLIGVAVVGGYFGRKYWLIFNQPMELELKSTHIDLGYGDAFNPIDYIDEYTKDDGVQLVLPNAIDTKHIGQVKVIYTLKNQLKSISKELTVNIQDKSAPVITLNTKDVTLTRTKDSFNGKSYLSSAMDDVDGDVTEHVTWTNPDESLDDQTITYSVKDKAGNESQSVLSLHYKDPEPAPTPETIVIYQPSGGGGNASGGETPPSTSTSHGTQYFMFSDGYNLDSGYSACIAAGSAFGAYSCEPIMGPDGLYKGYKLSY
;
A
#
# COMPACT_ATOMS: atom_id res chain seq x y z
N MET A 1 -66.38 -53.42 -49.25
CA MET A 1 -66.42 -52.84 -50.60
C MET A 1 -67.37 -53.60 -51.50
N ASP A 2 -67.28 -54.94 -51.53
CA ASP A 2 -68.13 -55.79 -52.38
C ASP A 2 -69.65 -55.66 -52.09
N ASP A 3 -70.06 -55.60 -50.81
CA ASP A 3 -71.46 -55.39 -50.41
C ASP A 3 -72.03 -54.04 -50.88
N TYR A 4 -71.20 -52.99 -50.85
CA TYR A 4 -71.58 -51.67 -51.34
C TYR A 4 -71.71 -51.63 -52.86
N LEU A 5 -70.75 -52.21 -53.60
CA LEU A 5 -70.83 -52.29 -55.06
C LEU A 5 -72.04 -53.12 -55.52
N GLU A 6 -72.40 -54.17 -54.78
CA GLU A 6 -73.62 -54.93 -55.04
C GLU A 6 -74.89 -54.09 -54.83
N LYS A 7 -74.93 -53.27 -53.78
CA LYS A 7 -76.00 -52.30 -53.54
C LYS A 7 -76.09 -51.25 -54.65
N ILE A 8 -74.95 -50.72 -55.13
CA ILE A 8 -74.90 -49.75 -56.23
C ILE A 8 -75.38 -50.36 -57.55
N ARG A 9 -74.98 -51.60 -57.86
CA ARG A 9 -75.42 -52.32 -59.07
C ARG A 9 -76.95 -52.53 -59.13
N LYS A 10 -77.61 -52.62 -57.97
CA LYS A 10 -79.09 -52.69 -57.86
C LYS A 10 -79.79 -51.36 -58.14
N ARG A 11 -79.06 -50.24 -58.31
CA ARG A 11 -79.63 -48.89 -58.61
C ARG A 11 -79.91 -48.64 -60.09
N GLY A 12 -79.72 -49.64 -60.97
CA GLY A 12 -80.03 -49.50 -62.39
C GLY A 12 -79.03 -48.65 -63.18
N LEU A 13 -77.78 -48.57 -62.72
CA LEU A 13 -76.70 -47.86 -63.41
C LEU A 13 -76.16 -48.71 -64.58
N ASN A 14 -75.84 -48.07 -65.70
CA ASN A 14 -75.17 -48.70 -66.83
C ASN A 14 -73.65 -48.86 -66.58
N SER A 15 -72.95 -49.53 -67.49
CA SER A 15 -71.50 -49.82 -67.34
C SER A 15 -70.64 -48.56 -67.21
N PHE A 16 -70.99 -47.47 -67.90
CA PHE A 16 -70.25 -46.21 -67.84
C PHE A 16 -70.52 -45.46 -66.52
N GLN A 17 -71.76 -45.49 -66.02
CA GLN A 17 -72.10 -44.92 -64.71
C GLN A 17 -71.45 -45.71 -63.56
N LEU A 18 -71.39 -47.04 -63.66
CA LEU A 18 -70.67 -47.88 -62.69
C LEU A 18 -69.16 -47.60 -62.69
N HIS A 19 -68.58 -47.33 -63.87
CA HIS A 19 -67.18 -46.96 -63.97
C HIS A 19 -66.85 -45.69 -63.18
N GLU A 20 -67.68 -44.65 -63.24
CA GLU A 20 -67.47 -43.44 -62.44
C GLU A 20 -67.57 -43.70 -60.92
N VAL A 21 -68.43 -44.63 -60.49
CA VAL A 21 -68.50 -45.04 -59.08
C VAL A 21 -67.22 -45.76 -58.66
N GLU A 22 -66.74 -46.69 -59.48
CA GLU A 22 -65.50 -47.43 -59.23
C GLU A 22 -64.28 -46.49 -59.19
N GLU A 23 -64.21 -45.52 -60.10
CA GLU A 23 -63.11 -44.55 -60.15
C GLU A 23 -63.15 -43.59 -58.96
N GLY A 24 -64.34 -43.13 -58.54
CA GLY A 24 -64.47 -42.28 -57.35
C GLY A 24 -64.00 -43.00 -56.08
N LEU A 25 -64.36 -44.27 -55.92
CA LEU A 25 -63.90 -45.09 -54.80
C LEU A 25 -62.38 -45.30 -54.83
N LYS A 26 -61.82 -45.52 -56.02
CA LYS A 26 -60.37 -45.67 -56.24
C LYS A 26 -59.59 -44.39 -55.91
N ASN A 27 -60.17 -43.22 -56.16
CA ASN A 27 -59.60 -41.92 -55.83
C ASN A 27 -59.88 -41.48 -54.38
N GLY A 28 -60.41 -42.38 -53.54
CA GLY A 28 -60.53 -42.17 -52.10
C GLY A 28 -61.80 -41.48 -51.65
N LEU A 29 -62.83 -41.38 -52.52
CA LEU A 29 -64.15 -40.94 -52.08
C LEU A 29 -64.80 -41.99 -51.17
N ASP A 30 -65.41 -41.55 -50.08
CA ASP A 30 -66.16 -42.43 -49.20
C ASP A 30 -67.53 -42.80 -49.79
N THR A 31 -68.20 -43.79 -49.19
CA THR A 31 -69.49 -44.26 -49.69
C THR A 31 -70.61 -43.21 -49.62
N GLU A 32 -70.53 -42.24 -48.71
CA GLU A 32 -71.51 -41.15 -48.62
C GLU A 32 -71.33 -40.16 -49.76
N GLN A 33 -70.08 -39.84 -50.11
CA GLN A 33 -69.74 -39.00 -51.26
C GLN A 33 -70.13 -39.66 -52.58
N ILE A 34 -69.91 -40.96 -52.72
CA ILE A 34 -70.34 -41.72 -53.90
C ILE A 34 -71.87 -41.72 -54.04
N ASP A 35 -72.61 -41.84 -52.93
CA ASP A 35 -74.08 -41.84 -52.93
C ASP A 35 -74.69 -40.52 -53.43
N ILE A 36 -73.93 -39.42 -53.47
CA ILE A 36 -74.36 -38.14 -54.05
C ILE A 36 -74.62 -38.27 -55.55
N PHE A 37 -73.75 -38.97 -56.29
CA PHE A 37 -73.81 -39.05 -57.75
C PHE A 37 -74.14 -40.44 -58.30
N ALA A 38 -74.05 -41.51 -57.49
CA ALA A 38 -74.38 -42.88 -57.89
C ALA A 38 -75.90 -43.12 -58.01
N LYS A 39 -76.53 -42.40 -58.94
CA LYS A 39 -77.97 -42.41 -59.22
C LYS A 39 -78.22 -42.47 -60.72
N SER A 40 -79.20 -43.27 -61.13
CA SER A 40 -79.54 -43.49 -62.54
C SER A 40 -80.05 -42.24 -63.27
N GLU A 41 -80.45 -41.21 -62.52
CA GLU A 41 -80.90 -39.91 -63.04
C GLU A 41 -79.79 -39.07 -63.69
N TYR A 42 -78.52 -39.34 -63.36
CA TYR A 42 -77.37 -38.68 -63.98
C TYR A 42 -76.77 -39.54 -65.08
N ASP A 43 -76.42 -38.99 -66.24
CA ASP A 43 -75.55 -39.67 -67.18
C ASP A 43 -74.10 -39.78 -66.65
N HIS A 44 -73.29 -40.64 -67.28
CA HIS A 44 -71.90 -40.86 -66.85
C HIS A 44 -71.03 -39.60 -66.89
N MET A 45 -71.29 -38.63 -67.78
CA MET A 45 -70.53 -37.38 -67.86
C MET A 45 -70.94 -36.43 -66.73
N GLN A 46 -72.24 -36.37 -66.39
CA GLN A 46 -72.71 -35.65 -65.20
C GLN A 46 -72.12 -36.26 -63.92
N MET A 47 -72.09 -37.60 -63.81
CA MET A 47 -71.45 -38.31 -62.70
C MET A 47 -69.95 -37.99 -62.60
N GLN A 48 -69.25 -37.93 -63.72
CA GLN A 48 -67.83 -37.55 -63.78
C GLN A 48 -67.60 -36.14 -63.20
N GLU A 49 -68.40 -35.15 -63.56
CA GLU A 49 -68.23 -33.78 -63.07
C GLU A 49 -68.49 -33.67 -61.55
N ILE A 50 -69.49 -34.39 -61.04
CA ILE A 50 -69.75 -34.44 -59.59
C ILE A 50 -68.60 -35.15 -58.86
N ARG A 51 -68.14 -36.29 -59.38
CA ARG A 51 -67.01 -37.03 -58.83
C ARG A 51 -65.76 -36.16 -58.76
N LEU A 52 -65.37 -35.52 -59.87
CA LEU A 52 -64.20 -34.64 -59.91
C LEU A 52 -64.33 -33.52 -58.88
N ALA A 53 -65.51 -32.92 -58.73
CA ALA A 53 -65.69 -31.88 -57.72
C ALA A 53 -65.49 -32.43 -56.28
N LEU A 54 -66.02 -33.60 -55.97
CA LEU A 54 -65.81 -34.24 -54.66
C LEU A 54 -64.35 -34.65 -54.44
N GLU A 55 -63.65 -35.15 -55.46
CA GLU A 55 -62.22 -35.49 -55.43
C GLU A 55 -61.35 -34.25 -55.18
N HIS A 56 -61.77 -33.09 -55.70
CA HIS A 56 -61.17 -31.80 -55.42
C HIS A 56 -61.54 -31.22 -54.04
N GLY A 57 -62.24 -31.99 -53.19
CA GLY A 57 -62.55 -31.64 -51.81
C GLY A 57 -63.70 -30.64 -51.66
N PHE A 58 -64.51 -30.42 -52.71
CA PHE A 58 -65.68 -29.56 -52.56
C PHE A 58 -66.74 -30.21 -51.67
N THR A 59 -67.29 -29.42 -50.76
CA THR A 59 -68.41 -29.85 -49.94
C THR A 59 -69.69 -29.94 -50.77
N LEU A 60 -70.64 -30.76 -50.31
CA LEU A 60 -71.97 -30.88 -50.94
C LEU A 60 -72.64 -29.50 -51.15
N LYS A 61 -72.47 -28.57 -50.21
CA LYS A 61 -73.03 -27.22 -50.30
C LYS A 61 -72.40 -26.38 -51.42
N GLN A 62 -71.13 -26.58 -51.74
CA GLN A 62 -70.45 -25.85 -52.81
C GLN A 62 -70.87 -26.37 -54.19
N ILE A 63 -71.02 -27.69 -54.33
CA ILE A 63 -71.40 -28.32 -55.60
C ILE A 63 -72.90 -28.34 -55.85
N SER A 64 -73.74 -28.10 -54.84
CA SER A 64 -75.21 -28.13 -54.96
C SER A 64 -75.76 -27.20 -56.04
N VAL A 65 -74.98 -26.20 -56.46
CA VAL A 65 -75.31 -25.30 -57.58
C VAL A 65 -75.48 -26.00 -58.92
N PHE A 66 -74.93 -27.21 -59.09
CA PHE A 66 -75.00 -27.97 -60.34
C PHE A 66 -75.48 -29.42 -60.19
N LEU A 67 -75.94 -29.86 -59.00
CA LEU A 67 -76.44 -31.22 -58.74
C LEU A 67 -77.87 -31.49 -59.23
N ASP A 68 -78.41 -30.68 -60.13
CA ASP A 68 -79.72 -30.96 -60.71
C ASP A 68 -79.53 -31.89 -61.94
N PRO A 69 -80.15 -33.09 -61.97
CA PRO A 69 -80.02 -34.01 -63.10
C PRO A 69 -80.46 -33.44 -64.46
N SER A 70 -81.24 -32.36 -64.47
CA SER A 70 -81.62 -31.64 -65.69
C SER A 70 -80.51 -30.76 -66.29
N ILE A 71 -79.43 -30.48 -65.55
CA ILE A 71 -78.29 -29.68 -66.00
C ILE A 71 -77.32 -30.58 -66.76
N ASN A 72 -77.06 -30.30 -68.03
CA ASN A 72 -76.12 -31.09 -68.81
C ASN A 72 -74.66 -31.03 -68.28
N TYR A 73 -73.85 -32.02 -68.64
CA TYR A 73 -72.46 -32.12 -68.17
C TYR A 73 -71.61 -30.89 -68.52
N GLU A 74 -71.87 -30.21 -69.65
CA GLU A 74 -71.10 -29.04 -70.08
C GLU A 74 -71.29 -27.85 -69.12
N ALA A 75 -72.54 -27.61 -68.71
CA ALA A 75 -72.88 -26.61 -67.71
C ALA A 75 -72.33 -26.99 -66.32
N MET A 76 -72.35 -28.27 -65.94
CA MET A 76 -71.74 -28.76 -64.70
C MET A 76 -70.23 -28.57 -64.71
N ASN A 77 -69.55 -28.88 -65.82
CA ASN A 77 -68.12 -28.66 -66.01
C ASN A 77 -67.75 -27.18 -65.84
N HIS A 78 -68.49 -26.27 -66.49
CA HIS A 78 -68.30 -24.84 -66.29
C HIS A 78 -68.51 -24.40 -64.83
N ALA A 79 -69.54 -24.92 -64.16
CA ALA A 79 -69.79 -24.63 -62.75
C ALA A 79 -68.64 -25.13 -61.85
N ARG A 80 -68.16 -26.36 -62.06
CA ARG A 80 -67.02 -26.93 -61.33
C ARG A 80 -65.75 -26.11 -61.54
N ILE A 81 -65.40 -25.80 -62.79
CA ILE A 81 -64.19 -25.00 -63.10
C ILE A 81 -64.27 -23.63 -62.42
N LYS A 82 -65.44 -22.99 -62.41
CA LYS A 82 -65.63 -21.72 -61.71
C LYS A 82 -65.37 -21.85 -60.21
N LEU A 83 -65.94 -22.87 -59.56
CA LEU A 83 -65.70 -23.15 -58.13
C LEU A 83 -64.23 -23.44 -57.82
N GLN A 84 -63.53 -24.16 -58.71
CA GLN A 84 -62.09 -24.42 -58.62
C GLN A 84 -61.29 -23.11 -58.67
N ASN A 85 -61.59 -22.24 -59.63
CA ASN A 85 -60.89 -20.96 -59.75
C ASN A 85 -61.14 -20.05 -58.54
N GLU A 86 -62.37 -19.98 -58.04
CA GLU A 86 -62.72 -19.18 -56.86
C GLU A 86 -61.98 -19.67 -55.60
N ASN A 87 -61.95 -20.98 -55.34
CA ASN A 87 -61.25 -21.54 -54.18
C ASN A 87 -59.74 -21.28 -54.23
N VAL A 88 -59.11 -21.41 -55.40
CA VAL A 88 -57.68 -21.10 -55.60
C VAL A 88 -57.38 -19.63 -55.33
N ILE A 89 -58.28 -18.71 -55.69
CA ILE A 89 -58.13 -17.28 -55.40
C ILE A 89 -58.25 -17.03 -53.89
N GLU A 90 -59.22 -17.65 -53.22
CA GLU A 90 -59.40 -17.52 -51.77
C GLU A 90 -58.21 -18.06 -50.97
N GLU A 91 -57.71 -19.24 -51.33
CA GLU A 91 -56.55 -19.86 -50.67
C GLU A 91 -55.32 -18.95 -50.81
N LYS A 92 -55.05 -18.45 -52.02
CA LYS A 92 -53.96 -17.49 -52.27
C LYS A 92 -54.15 -16.19 -51.49
N ALA A 93 -55.39 -15.68 -51.40
CA ALA A 93 -55.69 -14.46 -50.64
C ALA A 93 -55.45 -14.65 -49.13
N ARG A 94 -55.88 -15.78 -48.55
CA ARG A 94 -55.64 -16.13 -47.14
C ARG A 94 -54.15 -16.34 -46.87
N ALA A 95 -53.44 -17.07 -47.72
CA ALA A 95 -52.00 -17.26 -47.60
C ALA A 95 -51.25 -15.92 -47.65
N LYS A 96 -51.63 -15.03 -48.57
CA LYS A 96 -51.05 -13.68 -48.67
C LYS A 96 -51.37 -12.83 -47.44
N LEU A 97 -52.59 -12.91 -46.91
CA LEU A 97 -52.98 -12.22 -45.67
C LEU A 97 -52.16 -12.70 -44.48
N HIS A 98 -52.04 -14.02 -44.27
CA HIS A 98 -51.22 -14.59 -43.21
C HIS A 98 -49.75 -14.21 -43.36
N ALA A 99 -49.20 -14.23 -44.57
CA ALA A 99 -47.84 -13.79 -44.84
C ALA A 99 -47.65 -12.29 -44.50
N MET A 100 -48.62 -11.43 -44.82
CA MET A 100 -48.59 -10.02 -44.45
C MET A 100 -48.69 -9.80 -42.94
N GLN A 101 -49.59 -10.51 -42.26
CA GLN A 101 -49.75 -10.43 -40.81
C GLN A 101 -48.48 -10.90 -40.09
N LEU A 102 -47.87 -12.01 -40.54
CA LEU A 102 -46.64 -12.52 -39.97
C LEU A 102 -45.47 -11.56 -40.20
N LYS A 103 -45.36 -10.96 -41.40
CA LYS A 103 -44.36 -9.92 -41.68
C LYS A 103 -44.54 -8.71 -40.76
N ASN A 104 -45.76 -8.22 -40.61
CA ASN A 104 -46.04 -7.06 -39.76
C ASN A 104 -45.76 -7.39 -38.28
N LEU A 105 -46.14 -8.58 -37.82
CA LEU A 105 -45.83 -9.05 -36.48
C LEU A 105 -44.31 -9.12 -36.25
N PHE A 106 -43.57 -9.69 -37.20
CA PHE A 106 -42.11 -9.74 -37.14
C PHE A 106 -41.49 -8.35 -37.07
N VAL A 107 -41.95 -7.40 -37.89
CA VAL A 107 -41.49 -6.01 -37.86
C VAL A 107 -41.77 -5.35 -36.51
N VAL A 108 -42.96 -5.56 -35.93
CA VAL A 108 -43.29 -5.03 -34.60
C VAL A 108 -42.38 -5.62 -33.51
N ILE A 109 -42.15 -6.94 -33.53
CA ILE A 109 -41.24 -7.60 -32.58
C ILE A 109 -39.81 -7.05 -32.72
N LEU A 110 -39.34 -6.86 -33.97
CA LEU A 110 -38.01 -6.30 -34.23
C LEU A 110 -37.90 -4.85 -33.73
N ILE A 111 -38.92 -4.02 -33.92
CA ILE A 111 -38.95 -2.65 -33.38
C ILE A 111 -38.91 -2.67 -31.85
N LEU A 112 -39.72 -3.50 -31.18
CA LEU A 112 -39.74 -3.60 -29.73
C LEU A 112 -38.40 -4.10 -29.18
N PHE A 113 -37.76 -5.05 -29.86
CA PHE A 113 -36.42 -5.50 -29.51
C PHE A 113 -35.39 -4.36 -29.60
N LEU A 114 -35.39 -3.60 -30.71
CA LEU A 114 -34.49 -2.46 -30.87
C LEU A 114 -34.73 -1.37 -29.81
N ILE A 115 -35.99 -1.10 -29.45
CA ILE A 115 -36.32 -0.18 -28.34
C ILE A 115 -35.76 -0.73 -27.02
N GLY A 116 -35.94 -2.02 -26.74
CA GLY A 116 -35.39 -2.67 -25.55
C GLY A 116 -33.87 -2.54 -25.47
N VAL A 117 -33.17 -2.79 -26.58
CA VAL A 117 -31.70 -2.61 -26.67
C VAL A 117 -31.31 -1.15 -26.43
N ALA A 118 -32.03 -0.20 -27.03
CA ALA A 118 -31.75 1.22 -26.84
C ALA A 118 -31.98 1.69 -25.39
N VAL A 119 -33.03 1.19 -24.72
CA VAL A 119 -33.31 1.50 -23.31
C VAL A 119 -32.23 0.94 -22.39
N VAL A 120 -31.86 -0.33 -22.60
CA VAL A 120 -30.78 -0.98 -21.83
C VAL A 120 -29.46 -0.27 -22.08
N GLY A 121 -29.12 -0.01 -23.34
CA GLY A 121 -27.92 0.74 -23.72
C GLY A 121 -27.89 2.15 -23.13
N GLY A 122 -29.02 2.85 -23.12
CA GLY A 122 -29.16 4.17 -22.52
C GLY A 122 -29.00 4.14 -20.99
N TYR A 123 -29.55 3.13 -20.31
CA TYR A 123 -29.39 2.95 -18.87
C TYR A 123 -27.92 2.72 -18.49
N PHE A 124 -27.25 1.76 -19.14
CA PHE A 124 -25.84 1.49 -18.89
C PHE A 124 -24.97 2.68 -19.30
N GLY A 125 -25.21 3.25 -20.49
CA GLY A 125 -24.50 4.43 -20.97
C GLY A 125 -24.58 5.59 -19.99
N ARG A 126 -25.77 5.89 -19.45
CA ARG A 126 -25.94 6.91 -18.41
C ARG A 126 -25.17 6.58 -17.14
N LYS A 127 -25.23 5.33 -16.67
CA LYS A 127 -24.49 4.88 -15.47
C LYS A 127 -22.98 5.09 -15.63
N TYR A 128 -22.41 4.63 -16.74
CA TYR A 128 -20.98 4.80 -17.03
C TYR A 128 -20.60 6.26 -17.23
N TRP A 129 -21.45 7.04 -17.91
CA TRP A 129 -21.22 8.47 -18.12
C TRP A 129 -21.16 9.25 -16.81
N LEU A 130 -22.04 8.98 -15.85
CA LEU A 130 -22.01 9.62 -14.54
C LEU A 130 -20.73 9.30 -13.76
N ILE A 131 -20.29 8.04 -13.75
CA ILE A 131 -19.05 7.64 -13.06
C ILE A 131 -17.81 8.24 -13.75
N PHE A 132 -17.82 8.31 -15.08
CA PHE A 132 -16.72 8.89 -15.85
C PHE A 132 -16.62 10.42 -15.66
N ASN A 133 -17.77 11.10 -15.62
CA ASN A 133 -17.85 12.55 -15.44
C ASN A 133 -17.86 13.02 -13.98
N GLN A 134 -17.75 12.09 -13.01
CA GLN A 134 -17.62 12.43 -11.60
C GLN A 134 -16.41 13.35 -11.38
N PRO A 135 -16.53 14.46 -10.63
CA PRO A 135 -15.38 15.28 -10.30
C PRO A 135 -14.35 14.45 -9.53
N MET A 136 -13.07 14.59 -9.87
CA MET A 136 -11.98 13.96 -9.12
C MET A 136 -10.84 14.96 -9.05
N GLU A 137 -10.58 15.40 -7.83
CA GLU A 137 -9.55 16.36 -7.49
C GLU A 137 -8.67 15.76 -6.40
N LEU A 138 -7.37 15.97 -6.54
CA LEU A 138 -6.34 15.54 -5.60
C LEU A 138 -5.27 16.62 -5.59
N GLU A 139 -5.16 17.31 -4.47
CA GLU A 139 -4.21 18.39 -4.24
C GLU A 139 -3.28 18.03 -3.07
N LEU A 140 -1.99 18.25 -3.29
CA LEU A 140 -0.96 18.07 -2.28
C LEU A 140 -0.56 19.44 -1.76
N LYS A 141 -0.23 19.53 -0.48
CA LYS A 141 0.23 20.79 0.15
C LYS A 141 1.50 21.34 -0.51
N SER A 142 2.32 20.45 -1.08
CA SER A 142 3.52 20.77 -1.86
C SER A 142 3.81 19.67 -2.87
N THR A 143 4.61 19.98 -3.90
CA THR A 143 5.17 19.02 -4.85
C THR A 143 6.52 18.45 -4.41
N HIS A 144 7.13 19.07 -3.38
CA HIS A 144 8.40 18.65 -2.81
C HIS A 144 8.43 18.86 -1.28
N ILE A 145 9.13 17.98 -0.58
CA ILE A 145 9.39 18.09 0.86
C ILE A 145 10.82 17.67 1.18
N ASP A 146 11.38 18.19 2.26
CA ASP A 146 12.68 17.78 2.79
C ASP A 146 12.52 17.05 4.12
N LEU A 147 12.99 15.81 4.19
CA LEU A 147 13.04 15.01 5.42
C LEU A 147 14.48 14.86 5.90
N GLY A 148 14.67 14.80 7.21
CA GLY A 148 15.92 14.39 7.84
C GLY A 148 16.16 12.89 7.72
N TYR A 149 17.40 12.46 7.88
CA TYR A 149 17.75 11.05 7.99
C TYR A 149 16.96 10.39 9.12
N GLY A 150 16.29 9.28 8.81
CA GLY A 150 15.51 8.53 9.79
C GLY A 150 14.17 9.17 10.21
N ASP A 151 13.80 10.33 9.66
CA ASP A 151 12.50 10.96 9.92
C ASP A 151 11.34 10.05 9.48
N ALA A 152 10.21 10.15 10.18
CA ALA A 152 9.00 9.43 9.81
C ALA A 152 8.30 10.10 8.62
N PHE A 153 8.01 9.33 7.56
CA PHE A 153 7.18 9.78 6.46
C PHE A 153 5.73 9.30 6.64
N ASN A 154 4.82 10.25 6.88
CA ASN A 154 3.39 9.97 6.97
C ASN A 154 2.67 10.57 5.74
N PRO A 155 2.25 9.74 4.76
CA PRO A 155 1.70 10.24 3.51
C PRO A 155 0.45 11.12 3.66
N ILE A 156 -0.38 10.87 4.68
CA ILE A 156 -1.63 11.59 4.84
C ILE A 156 -1.42 13.07 5.20
N ASP A 157 -0.27 13.41 5.80
CA ASP A 157 0.02 14.75 6.28
C ASP A 157 0.30 15.74 5.14
N TYR A 158 0.61 15.22 3.94
CA TYR A 158 0.97 16.02 2.76
C TYR A 158 -0.18 16.25 1.78
N ILE A 159 -1.37 15.75 2.08
CA ILE A 159 -2.57 15.96 1.28
C ILE A 159 -3.26 17.24 1.76
N ASP A 160 -3.59 18.13 0.83
CA ASP A 160 -4.34 19.35 1.12
C ASP A 160 -5.84 19.07 1.00
N GLU A 161 -6.28 18.73 -0.21
CA GLU A 161 -7.68 18.42 -0.52
C GLU A 161 -7.78 17.24 -1.47
N TYR A 162 -8.86 16.46 -1.35
CA TYR A 162 -9.20 15.43 -2.31
C TYR A 162 -10.71 15.13 -2.31
N THR A 163 -11.23 14.65 -3.43
CA THR A 163 -12.65 14.26 -3.54
C THR A 163 -12.97 13.04 -2.69
N LYS A 164 -14.02 13.14 -1.84
CA LYS A 164 -14.48 12.10 -0.89
C LYS A 164 -15.86 11.50 -1.26
N ASP A 165 -16.17 11.50 -2.54
CA ASP A 165 -17.46 11.02 -3.04
C ASP A 165 -17.57 9.48 -3.00
N ASP A 166 -18.80 8.98 -3.11
CA ASP A 166 -19.05 7.53 -3.17
C ASP A 166 -18.32 6.87 -4.34
N GLY A 167 -17.76 5.69 -4.08
CA GLY A 167 -16.96 4.93 -5.04
C GLY A 167 -15.57 5.51 -5.36
N VAL A 168 -15.16 6.62 -4.74
CA VAL A 168 -13.80 7.18 -4.88
C VAL A 168 -12.90 6.64 -3.77
N GLN A 169 -11.75 6.12 -4.15
CA GLN A 169 -10.74 5.56 -3.25
C GLN A 169 -9.42 6.32 -3.38
N LEU A 170 -8.93 6.83 -2.26
CA LEU A 170 -7.56 7.34 -2.12
C LEU A 170 -6.62 6.17 -1.84
N VAL A 171 -5.55 6.08 -2.63
CA VAL A 171 -4.46 5.13 -2.48
C VAL A 171 -3.21 5.94 -2.11
N LEU A 172 -2.76 5.75 -0.88
CA LEU A 172 -1.54 6.36 -0.37
C LEU A 172 -0.31 5.61 -0.89
N PRO A 173 0.83 6.29 -1.06
CA PRO A 173 2.08 5.63 -1.35
C PRO A 173 2.50 4.68 -0.22
N ASN A 174 3.33 3.70 -0.56
CA ASN A 174 3.96 2.83 0.43
C ASN A 174 4.92 3.63 1.32
N ALA A 175 5.25 3.06 2.48
CA ALA A 175 6.32 3.56 3.31
C ALA A 175 7.63 3.65 2.52
N ILE A 176 8.35 4.75 2.70
CA ILE A 176 9.68 4.97 2.13
C ILE A 176 10.72 4.72 3.22
N ASP A 177 11.90 4.27 2.81
CA ASP A 177 13.04 4.15 3.70
C ASP A 177 13.78 5.49 3.79
N THR A 178 13.69 6.15 4.95
CA THR A 178 14.35 7.43 5.22
C THR A 178 15.78 7.28 5.74
N LYS A 179 16.32 6.07 5.79
CA LYS A 179 17.72 5.80 6.16
C LYS A 179 18.67 5.77 4.97
N HIS A 180 18.22 6.24 3.81
CA HIS A 180 19.03 6.39 2.62
C HIS A 180 18.88 7.82 2.10
N ILE A 181 19.99 8.56 2.11
CA ILE A 181 20.05 9.93 1.61
C ILE A 181 19.77 9.96 0.11
N GLY A 182 19.04 10.98 -0.33
CA GLY A 182 18.74 11.23 -1.74
C GLY A 182 17.27 11.53 -1.99
N GLN A 183 16.89 11.52 -3.26
CA GLN A 183 15.54 11.85 -3.68
C GLN A 183 14.72 10.59 -3.97
N VAL A 184 13.53 10.54 -3.39
CA VAL A 184 12.54 9.49 -3.61
C VAL A 184 11.25 10.13 -4.11
N LYS A 185 10.64 9.53 -5.13
CA LYS A 185 9.35 9.97 -5.67
C LYS A 185 8.26 9.06 -5.15
N VAL A 186 7.23 9.63 -4.56
CA VAL A 186 6.05 8.90 -4.09
C VAL A 186 4.82 9.37 -4.86
N ILE A 187 3.91 8.43 -5.11
CA ILE A 187 2.73 8.68 -5.96
C ILE A 187 1.48 8.51 -5.11
N TYR A 188 0.65 9.55 -5.09
CA TYR A 188 -0.69 9.52 -4.53
C TYR A 188 -1.67 9.27 -5.67
N THR A 189 -2.58 8.32 -5.50
CA THR A 189 -3.54 7.97 -6.54
C THR A 189 -4.96 8.08 -6.00
N LEU A 190 -5.82 8.79 -6.73
CA LEU A 190 -7.25 8.81 -6.49
C LEU A 190 -7.93 8.06 -7.64
N LYS A 191 -8.72 7.04 -7.32
CA LYS A 191 -9.37 6.21 -8.35
C LYS A 191 -10.82 5.93 -8.03
N ASN A 192 -11.63 5.79 -9.07
CA ASN A 192 -12.98 5.24 -8.99
C ASN A 192 -13.06 3.96 -9.84
N GLN A 193 -14.27 3.49 -10.14
CA GLN A 193 -14.46 2.25 -10.91
C GLN A 193 -13.98 2.32 -12.38
N LEU A 194 -13.78 3.52 -12.94
CA LEU A 194 -13.49 3.70 -14.37
C LEU A 194 -12.22 4.51 -14.66
N LYS A 195 -11.80 5.40 -13.74
CA LYS A 195 -10.67 6.29 -13.96
C LYS A 195 -9.82 6.46 -12.70
N SER A 196 -8.58 6.87 -12.92
CA SER A 196 -7.61 7.21 -11.86
C SER A 196 -6.85 8.48 -12.24
N ILE A 197 -6.60 9.32 -11.24
CA ILE A 197 -5.65 10.44 -11.31
C ILE A 197 -4.53 10.22 -10.31
N SER A 198 -3.35 10.75 -10.60
CA SER A 198 -2.20 10.64 -9.71
C SER A 198 -1.47 11.96 -9.56
N LYS A 199 -0.89 12.18 -8.39
CA LYS A 199 0.03 13.28 -8.09
C LYS A 199 1.33 12.72 -7.54
N GLU A 200 2.44 13.30 -7.99
CA GLU A 200 3.77 12.94 -7.53
C GLU A 200 4.22 13.94 -6.46
N LEU A 201 4.82 13.42 -5.38
CA LEU A 201 5.55 14.18 -4.38
C LEU A 201 7.01 13.76 -4.42
N THR A 202 7.92 14.72 -4.56
CA THR A 202 9.36 14.47 -4.45
C THR A 202 9.81 14.66 -3.01
N VAL A 203 10.27 13.59 -2.38
CA VAL A 203 10.81 13.59 -1.03
C VAL A 203 12.32 13.60 -1.11
N ASN A 204 12.94 14.64 -0.55
CA ASN A 204 14.38 14.79 -0.52
C ASN A 204 14.87 14.51 0.90
N ILE A 205 15.55 13.37 1.08
CA ILE A 205 16.07 12.92 2.36
C ILE A 205 17.49 13.45 2.47
N GLN A 206 17.70 14.31 3.46
CA GLN A 206 18.96 15.00 3.71
C GLN A 206 19.44 14.73 5.13
N ASP A 207 20.74 14.82 5.31
CA ASP A 207 21.32 14.89 6.64
C ASP A 207 21.13 16.31 7.20
N LYS A 208 20.49 16.38 8.38
CA LYS A 208 20.17 17.61 9.11
C LYS A 208 20.68 17.55 10.56
N SER A 209 21.36 16.47 10.93
CA SER A 209 21.93 16.25 12.26
C SER A 209 23.25 16.98 12.36
N ALA A 210 23.53 17.67 13.46
CA ALA A 210 24.89 18.10 13.74
C ALA A 210 25.63 17.01 14.53
N PRO A 211 26.94 16.78 14.31
CA PRO A 211 27.70 15.80 15.07
C PRO A 211 27.68 16.11 16.57
N VAL A 212 27.68 15.09 17.42
CA VAL A 212 27.72 15.26 18.88
C VAL A 212 29.16 15.14 19.39
N ILE A 213 29.75 16.27 19.80
CA ILE A 213 31.08 16.30 20.43
C ILE A 213 30.96 15.90 21.90
N THR A 214 31.75 14.92 22.33
CA THR A 214 31.87 14.47 23.72
C THR A 214 33.29 14.73 24.22
N LEU A 215 33.40 15.45 25.33
CA LEU A 215 34.68 15.71 26.01
C LEU A 215 34.82 14.80 27.23
N ASN A 216 36.05 14.39 27.54
CA ASN A 216 36.38 13.58 28.72
C ASN A 216 36.15 14.35 30.03
N THR A 217 36.30 15.67 29.99
CA THR A 217 36.01 16.60 31.08
C THR A 217 35.50 17.93 30.50
N LYS A 218 34.78 18.70 31.32
CA LYS A 218 34.38 20.09 31.03
C LYS A 218 35.21 21.11 31.81
N ASP A 219 35.85 20.64 32.87
CA ASP A 219 36.74 21.30 33.84
C ASP A 219 38.23 20.95 33.65
N VAL A 220 39.16 21.90 33.45
CA VAL A 220 40.60 21.61 33.62
C VAL A 220 41.38 22.79 34.21
N THR A 221 42.31 22.47 35.11
CA THR A 221 43.30 23.43 35.64
C THR A 221 44.71 23.00 35.22
N LEU A 222 45.48 23.91 34.65
CA LEU A 222 46.88 23.73 34.25
C LEU A 222 47.79 24.71 34.99
N THR A 223 49.01 24.28 35.31
CA THR A 223 50.02 25.13 35.93
C THR A 223 50.91 25.74 34.86
N ARG A 224 51.00 27.08 34.83
CA ARG A 224 51.85 27.82 33.86
C ARG A 224 53.29 27.33 33.92
N THR A 225 53.94 27.26 32.76
CA THR A 225 55.34 26.82 32.58
C THR A 225 55.64 25.36 32.95
N LYS A 226 54.68 24.61 33.54
CA LYS A 226 54.83 23.19 33.88
C LYS A 226 54.01 22.30 32.97
N ASP A 227 52.74 22.63 32.79
CA ASP A 227 51.80 21.85 31.99
C ASP A 227 51.67 22.45 30.58
N SER A 228 51.39 21.61 29.58
CA SER A 228 51.05 22.06 28.23
C SER A 228 49.64 21.60 27.85
N PHE A 229 48.88 22.48 27.21
CA PHE A 229 47.54 22.13 26.75
C PHE A 229 47.60 21.24 25.51
N ASN A 230 46.87 20.11 25.55
CA ASN A 230 46.66 19.23 24.40
C ASN A 230 45.17 19.00 24.17
N GLY A 231 44.58 19.69 23.19
CA GLY A 231 43.14 19.61 22.93
C GLY A 231 42.64 18.20 22.61
N LYS A 232 43.44 17.35 21.95
CA LYS A 232 43.07 15.96 21.63
C LYS A 232 42.94 15.09 22.87
N SER A 233 43.66 15.38 23.95
CA SER A 233 43.58 14.60 25.20
C SER A 233 42.25 14.75 25.95
N TYR A 234 41.56 15.87 25.75
CA TYR A 234 40.26 16.15 26.36
C TYR A 234 39.08 15.77 25.48
N LEU A 235 39.33 15.42 24.21
CA LEU A 235 38.32 14.96 23.27
C LEU A 235 38.08 13.45 23.44
N SER A 236 36.84 13.04 23.72
CA SER A 236 36.46 11.63 23.77
C SER A 236 36.08 11.15 22.37
N SER A 237 35.12 11.82 21.73
CA SER A 237 34.57 11.44 20.43
C SER A 237 33.75 12.56 19.81
N ALA A 238 33.56 12.52 18.51
CA ALA A 238 32.51 13.24 17.80
C ALA A 238 31.77 12.28 16.88
N MET A 239 30.48 12.06 17.12
CA MET A 239 29.67 11.05 16.43
C MET A 239 28.49 11.71 15.73
N ASP A 240 28.24 11.28 14.50
CA ASP A 240 27.12 11.66 13.67
C ASP A 240 26.33 10.42 13.22
N ASP A 241 25.02 10.56 13.00
CA ASP A 241 24.16 9.43 12.63
C ASP A 241 24.26 9.03 11.15
N VAL A 242 24.70 9.93 10.27
CA VAL A 242 24.90 9.68 8.84
C VAL A 242 26.38 9.50 8.50
N ASP A 243 27.25 10.38 9.00
CA ASP A 243 28.68 10.37 8.72
C ASP A 243 29.49 9.44 9.64
N GLY A 244 28.91 9.03 10.77
CA GLY A 244 29.56 8.15 11.74
C GLY A 244 30.60 8.89 12.60
N ASP A 245 31.77 8.28 12.81
CA ASP A 245 32.83 8.88 13.62
C ASP A 245 33.56 9.99 12.84
N VAL A 246 33.40 11.23 13.30
CA VAL A 246 34.05 12.43 12.75
C VAL A 246 35.09 13.03 13.71
N THR A 247 35.52 12.29 14.74
CA THR A 247 36.42 12.75 15.81
C THR A 247 37.71 13.36 15.27
N GLU A 248 38.30 12.79 14.21
CA GLU A 248 39.56 13.28 13.63
C GLU A 248 39.43 14.64 12.92
N HIS A 249 38.21 15.13 12.67
CA HIS A 249 37.95 16.42 12.03
C HIS A 249 37.62 17.53 13.04
N VAL A 250 37.60 17.22 14.35
CA VAL A 250 37.34 18.21 15.39
C VAL A 250 38.51 19.19 15.48
N THR A 251 38.18 20.47 15.48
CA THR A 251 39.13 21.58 15.69
C THR A 251 38.86 22.26 17.02
N TRP A 252 39.85 22.94 17.60
CA TRP A 252 39.67 23.71 18.83
C TRP A 252 40.44 25.02 18.81
N THR A 253 40.01 25.98 19.63
CA THR A 253 40.74 27.23 19.85
C THR A 253 42.01 27.00 20.65
N ASN A 254 43.08 27.73 20.33
CA ASN A 254 44.31 27.66 21.11
C ASN A 254 44.19 28.49 22.40
N PRO A 255 44.68 27.99 23.54
CA PRO A 255 44.67 28.73 24.79
C PRO A 255 45.63 29.92 24.77
N ASP A 256 45.28 30.98 25.50
CA ASP A 256 46.14 32.10 25.85
C ASP A 256 46.65 31.94 27.28
N GLU A 257 47.94 31.64 27.46
CA GLU A 257 48.54 31.43 28.79
C GLU A 257 48.54 32.69 29.66
N SER A 258 48.31 33.89 29.10
CA SER A 258 48.24 35.13 29.88
C SER A 258 46.92 35.31 30.65
N LEU A 259 45.89 34.53 30.32
CA LEU A 259 44.58 34.56 30.97
C LEU A 259 44.51 33.49 32.07
N ASP A 260 43.91 33.82 33.21
CA ASP A 260 43.64 32.85 34.28
C ASP A 260 42.49 31.92 33.88
N ASP A 261 41.34 32.48 33.49
CA ASP A 261 40.17 31.70 33.10
C ASP A 261 39.87 31.92 31.61
N GLN A 262 39.65 30.83 30.88
CA GLN A 262 39.30 30.89 29.47
C GLN A 262 38.44 29.71 29.03
N THR A 263 37.86 29.83 27.84
CA THR A 263 37.04 28.79 27.23
C THR A 263 37.69 28.31 25.96
N ILE A 264 37.93 26.99 25.90
CA ILE A 264 38.35 26.32 24.67
C ILE A 264 37.11 25.80 23.97
N THR A 265 36.89 26.27 22.74
CA THR A 265 35.76 25.86 21.91
C THR A 265 36.20 24.80 20.93
N TYR A 266 35.63 23.61 21.06
CA TYR A 266 35.74 22.52 20.10
C TYR A 266 34.65 22.67 19.05
N SER A 267 35.00 22.60 17.76
CA SER A 267 34.07 22.72 16.63
C SER A 267 34.29 21.60 15.62
N VAL A 268 33.21 21.04 15.09
CA VAL A 268 33.25 20.10 13.97
C VAL A 268 32.08 20.36 13.03
N LYS A 269 32.31 20.08 11.75
CA LYS A 269 31.33 20.17 10.67
C LYS A 269 31.28 18.84 9.95
N ASP A 270 30.10 18.33 9.70
CA ASP A 270 29.89 17.11 8.92
C ASP A 270 29.97 17.38 7.40
N LYS A 271 29.70 16.36 6.58
CA LYS A 271 29.69 16.51 5.11
C LYS A 271 28.48 17.29 4.58
N ALA A 272 27.35 17.22 5.28
CA ALA A 272 26.12 17.93 4.92
C ALA A 272 26.18 19.43 5.27
N GLY A 273 27.17 19.80 6.09
CA GLY A 273 27.44 21.14 6.53
C GLY A 273 26.79 21.52 7.86
N ASN A 274 26.27 20.58 8.63
CA ASN A 274 25.79 20.87 9.97
C ASN A 274 26.98 21.00 10.93
N GLU A 275 26.89 21.97 11.84
CA GLU A 275 27.99 22.36 12.71
C GLU A 275 27.60 22.19 14.17
N SER A 276 28.54 21.73 14.99
CA SER A 276 28.37 21.65 16.43
C SER A 276 29.57 22.20 17.17
N GLN A 277 29.31 22.63 18.41
CA GLN A 277 30.33 23.15 19.31
C GLN A 277 30.18 22.54 20.70
N SER A 278 31.32 22.33 21.35
CA SER A 278 31.40 22.00 22.78
C SER A 278 32.50 22.83 23.43
N VAL A 279 32.35 23.10 24.72
CA VAL A 279 33.25 23.99 25.46
C VAL A 279 33.94 23.28 26.61
N LEU A 280 35.21 23.63 26.82
CA LEU A 280 36.04 23.23 27.94
C LEU A 280 36.47 24.50 28.70
N SER A 281 36.17 24.58 29.99
CA SER A 281 36.69 25.63 30.85
C SER A 281 38.14 25.28 31.23
N LEU A 282 39.07 26.20 30.93
CA LEU A 282 40.49 26.04 31.20
C LEU A 282 40.94 27.14 32.16
N HIS A 283 41.58 26.71 33.24
CA HIS A 283 42.10 27.56 34.30
C HIS A 283 43.63 27.45 34.35
N TYR A 284 44.36 28.55 34.17
CA TYR A 284 45.79 28.61 34.42
C TYR A 284 46.09 29.10 35.83
N LYS A 285 47.02 28.44 36.50
CA LYS A 285 47.57 28.86 37.79
C LYS A 285 49.07 29.06 37.70
N ASP A 286 49.58 30.07 38.38
CA ASP A 286 51.02 30.25 38.52
C ASP A 286 51.61 29.13 39.40
N PRO A 287 52.84 28.69 39.12
CA PRO A 287 53.51 27.73 39.99
C PRO A 287 53.68 28.32 41.39
N GLU A 288 53.38 27.52 42.41
CA GLU A 288 53.66 27.92 43.79
C GLU A 288 55.13 28.34 43.94
N PRO A 289 55.40 29.45 44.65
CA PRO A 289 56.76 29.93 44.84
C PRO A 289 57.59 28.82 45.52
N ALA A 290 58.80 28.59 45.01
CA ALA A 290 59.72 27.63 45.61
C ALA A 290 59.88 27.94 47.11
N PRO A 291 59.85 26.93 47.99
CA PRO A 291 59.98 27.16 49.43
C PRO A 291 61.27 27.93 49.67
N THR A 292 61.15 29.09 50.31
CA THR A 292 62.31 29.85 50.78
C THR A 292 63.05 28.96 51.78
N PRO A 293 64.34 28.66 51.58
CA PRO A 293 65.08 27.85 52.54
C PRO A 293 65.06 28.57 53.89
N GLU A 294 64.49 27.92 54.90
CA GLU A 294 64.49 28.43 56.27
C GLU A 294 65.94 28.74 56.67
N THR A 295 66.22 30.03 56.92
CA THR A 295 67.48 30.45 57.53
C THR A 295 67.55 29.86 58.93
N ILE A 296 68.39 28.83 59.10
CA ILE A 296 68.74 28.29 60.42
C ILE A 296 69.43 29.39 61.21
N VAL A 297 68.71 30.05 62.12
CA VAL A 297 69.28 30.96 63.10
C VAL A 297 69.88 30.11 64.22
N ILE A 298 71.19 29.88 64.16
CA ILE A 298 71.93 29.25 65.26
C ILE A 298 71.98 30.26 66.41
N TYR A 299 71.13 30.08 67.42
CA TYR A 299 71.31 30.72 68.73
C TYR A 299 72.52 30.07 69.40
N GLN A 300 73.61 30.83 69.59
CA GLN A 300 74.68 30.47 70.53
C GLN A 300 74.22 30.84 71.95
N PRO A 301 74.11 29.89 72.90
CA PRO A 301 74.14 30.20 74.31
C PRO A 301 75.59 30.28 74.78
N SER A 302 75.91 31.40 75.42
CA SER A 302 77.13 31.62 76.19
C SER A 302 77.07 30.86 77.52
N GLY A 303 78.08 30.03 77.78
CA GLY A 303 78.65 29.81 79.11
C GLY A 303 78.15 28.61 79.92
N GLY A 304 79.11 27.76 80.32
CA GLY A 304 79.03 27.08 81.64
C GLY A 304 79.43 25.61 81.72
N GLY A 305 80.75 25.36 81.67
CA GLY A 305 81.53 24.27 82.30
C GLY A 305 80.89 22.98 82.83
N GLY A 306 81.47 21.84 82.43
CA GLY A 306 81.34 20.55 83.10
C GLY A 306 82.19 19.47 82.42
N ASN A 307 83.30 19.09 83.06
CA ASN A 307 84.30 18.14 82.59
C ASN A 307 83.91 16.71 83.01
N ALA A 308 83.90 15.72 82.10
CA ALA A 308 84.07 14.30 82.45
C ALA A 308 84.38 13.44 81.21
N SER A 309 85.31 12.50 81.44
CA SER A 309 86.01 11.60 80.51
C SER A 309 85.21 10.32 80.19
N GLY A 310 85.45 9.73 79.00
CA GLY A 310 85.42 8.26 78.82
C GLY A 310 84.66 7.69 77.61
N GLY A 311 85.41 7.24 76.59
CA GLY A 311 85.35 5.87 76.03
C GLY A 311 84.12 5.33 75.25
N GLU A 312 84.35 5.10 73.95
CA GLU A 312 83.96 3.93 73.13
C GLU A 312 82.49 3.63 72.73
N THR A 313 82.39 2.95 71.58
CA THR A 313 81.29 2.85 70.60
C THR A 313 80.37 1.60 70.81
N PRO A 314 79.33 1.34 69.96
CA PRO A 314 77.91 1.05 70.26
C PRO A 314 77.60 -0.50 70.38
N PRO A 315 76.35 -1.05 70.32
CA PRO A 315 75.02 -0.49 69.98
C PRO A 315 73.82 -0.99 70.83
N SER A 316 72.64 -0.39 70.65
CA SER A 316 71.33 -1.07 70.49
C SER A 316 70.20 -0.06 70.35
N THR A 317 69.40 -0.28 69.31
CA THR A 317 68.31 0.50 68.73
C THR A 317 67.17 0.89 69.69
N SER A 318 66.88 2.18 69.81
CA SER A 318 65.59 2.69 70.26
C SER A 318 64.65 2.89 69.06
N THR A 319 63.60 2.10 68.96
CA THR A 319 62.51 2.28 67.99
C THR A 319 61.78 3.59 68.31
N SER A 320 62.02 4.61 67.49
CA SER A 320 61.29 5.88 67.50
C SER A 320 59.97 5.68 66.76
N HIS A 321 58.85 5.65 67.47
CA HIS A 321 57.54 5.63 66.85
C HIS A 321 57.23 6.98 66.19
N GLY A 322 57.06 6.97 64.86
CA GLY A 322 56.83 8.16 64.05
C GLY A 322 55.42 8.19 63.47
N THR A 323 54.90 9.38 63.19
CA THR A 323 53.66 9.54 62.42
C THR A 323 53.91 10.45 61.23
N GLN A 324 53.45 10.05 60.06
CA GLN A 324 53.51 10.86 58.83
C GLN A 324 52.12 10.92 58.17
N TYR A 325 51.83 12.02 57.50
CA TYR A 325 50.54 12.26 56.85
C TYR A 325 50.71 12.39 55.33
N PHE A 326 49.79 11.79 54.60
CA PHE A 326 49.69 11.86 53.14
C PHE A 326 48.31 12.44 52.80
N MET A 327 48.19 13.77 52.88
CA MET A 327 46.92 14.46 52.75
C MET A 327 46.58 14.74 51.28
N PHE A 328 45.29 14.73 50.95
CA PHE A 328 44.84 15.09 49.60
C PHE A 328 45.01 16.59 49.31
N SER A 329 45.10 17.42 50.36
CA SER A 329 45.52 18.82 50.23
C SER A 329 46.91 18.98 49.62
N ASP A 330 47.77 17.96 49.78
CA ASP A 330 49.18 18.01 49.37
C ASP A 330 49.36 17.41 47.96
N GLY A 331 48.26 17.24 47.21
CA GLY A 331 48.25 16.72 45.84
C GLY A 331 48.09 15.20 45.71
N TYR A 332 47.94 14.48 46.82
CA TYR A 332 47.60 13.06 46.79
C TYR A 332 46.11 12.85 46.48
N ASN A 333 45.79 11.74 45.82
CA ASN A 333 44.42 11.24 45.69
C ASN A 333 44.28 9.91 46.44
N LEU A 334 43.10 9.29 46.38
CA LEU A 334 42.81 8.06 47.14
C LEU A 334 43.84 6.94 46.87
N ASP A 335 44.27 6.77 45.62
CA ASP A 335 45.17 5.71 45.20
C ASP A 335 46.64 6.10 45.39
N SER A 336 47.01 7.34 45.03
CA SER A 336 48.39 7.82 45.16
C SER A 336 48.79 8.07 46.61
N GLY A 337 47.85 8.51 47.46
CA GLY A 337 48.07 8.71 48.89
C GLY A 337 48.25 7.40 49.64
N TYR A 338 47.45 6.38 49.33
CA TYR A 338 47.62 5.05 49.93
C TYR A 338 48.95 4.41 49.49
N SER A 339 49.27 4.49 48.20
CA SER A 339 50.51 3.95 47.65
C SER A 339 51.74 4.62 48.26
N ALA A 340 51.72 5.94 48.43
CA ALA A 340 52.80 6.68 49.08
C ALA A 340 52.94 6.33 50.57
N CYS A 341 51.82 6.13 51.28
CA CYS A 341 51.82 5.72 52.68
C CYS A 341 52.46 4.35 52.89
N ILE A 342 52.07 3.35 52.08
CA ILE A 342 52.64 2.00 52.13
C ILE A 342 54.12 2.02 51.76
N ALA A 343 54.50 2.78 50.71
CA ALA A 343 55.89 2.90 50.29
C ALA A 343 56.78 3.47 51.40
N ALA A 344 56.34 4.53 52.09
CA ALA A 344 57.06 5.11 53.21
C ALA A 344 57.10 4.17 54.44
N GLY A 345 55.99 3.50 54.75
CA GLY A 345 55.91 2.57 55.88
C GLY A 345 56.78 1.33 55.73
N SER A 346 57.00 0.86 54.51
CA SER A 346 57.81 -0.33 54.21
C SER A 346 59.25 -0.26 54.74
N ALA A 347 59.77 0.94 55.02
CA ALA A 347 61.09 1.15 55.59
C ALA A 347 61.19 0.80 57.09
N PHE A 348 60.07 0.65 57.80
CA PHE A 348 60.04 0.56 59.27
C PHE A 348 59.59 -0.80 59.82
N GLY A 349 59.36 -1.79 58.94
CA GLY A 349 59.02 -3.16 59.32
C GLY A 349 57.57 -3.33 59.80
N ALA A 350 57.21 -2.75 60.94
CA ALA A 350 55.84 -2.74 61.47
C ALA A 350 55.22 -1.35 61.27
N TYR A 351 54.16 -1.27 60.48
CA TYR A 351 53.47 0.00 60.21
C TYR A 351 51.99 -0.20 59.90
N SER A 352 51.19 0.87 60.03
CA SER A 352 49.80 0.92 59.59
C SER A 352 49.53 2.20 58.79
N CYS A 353 48.68 2.07 57.77
CA CYS A 353 48.19 3.17 56.95
C CYS A 353 46.67 3.28 57.13
N GLU A 354 46.23 4.26 57.92
CA GLU A 354 44.82 4.45 58.26
C GLU A 354 44.23 5.63 57.47
N PRO A 355 43.04 5.49 56.86
CA PRO A 355 42.40 6.60 56.18
C PRO A 355 41.87 7.63 57.17
N ILE A 356 42.07 8.91 56.87
CA ILE A 356 41.61 10.03 57.67
C ILE A 356 40.28 10.51 57.12
N MET A 357 39.23 10.45 57.94
CA MET A 357 37.89 10.91 57.57
C MET A 357 37.61 12.26 58.25
N GLY A 358 37.20 13.24 57.46
CA GLY A 358 36.77 14.53 57.98
C GLY A 358 35.39 14.44 58.66
N PRO A 359 35.01 15.47 59.43
CA PRO A 359 33.68 15.56 60.05
C PRO A 359 32.54 15.64 59.02
N ASP A 360 32.85 15.87 57.74
CA ASP A 360 31.98 15.83 56.58
C ASP A 360 31.78 14.42 55.98
N GLY A 361 32.43 13.39 56.55
CA GLY A 361 32.37 12.02 56.06
C GLY A 361 33.21 11.75 54.82
N LEU A 362 34.00 12.73 54.36
CA LEU A 362 34.89 12.59 53.20
C LEU A 362 36.32 12.23 53.64
N TYR A 363 36.96 11.35 52.87
CA TYR A 363 38.37 11.02 53.08
C TYR A 363 39.27 12.23 52.76
N LYS A 364 40.21 12.53 53.65
CA LYS A 364 41.13 13.67 53.53
C LYS A 364 42.58 13.25 53.31
N GLY A 365 42.92 11.97 53.48
CA GLY A 365 44.27 11.45 53.32
C GLY A 365 44.50 10.15 54.06
N TYR A 366 45.76 9.78 54.21
CA TYR A 366 46.20 8.61 54.99
C TYR A 366 47.21 9.01 56.06
N LYS A 367 47.08 8.39 57.24
CA LYS A 367 48.01 8.50 58.36
C LYS A 367 48.88 7.24 58.41
N LEU A 368 50.18 7.42 58.29
CA LEU A 368 51.17 6.38 58.51
C LEU A 368 51.60 6.38 59.97
N SER A 369 51.54 5.23 60.63
CA SER A 369 52.10 5.00 61.98
C SER A 369 53.11 3.85 61.92
N TYR A 370 54.33 4.04 62.41
CA TYR A 370 55.40 3.03 62.43
C TYR A 370 56.23 3.09 63.72
#